data_AF-N6UBM7-F1
#
_entry.id   AF-N6UBM7-F1
#
_cell.length_a   1.000
_cell.length_b   1.000
_cell.length_c   1.000
_cell.angle_alpha   90.00
_cell.angle_beta   90.00
_cell.angle_gamma   90.00
#
_symmetry.space_group_name_H-M   'P 1'
#
loop_
_entity.id
_entity.type
_entity.pdbx_description
1 polymer ?
#
loop_
_entity_poly.entity_id
_entity_poly.type
_entity_poly.pdbx_seq_one_letter_code
_entity_poly.pdbx_strand_id
1 'polypeptide(L)'
;MIRIHKTEEFDTWLKKLKDKSVKAIILEHITRLNRGLLGDVKFFNGIGELRIHYGTGYRVYFFKSGSEFILLLCGGNKSTQQKDIEKALKLKKEYTDEGNPI
;
A
#
# COMPACT_ATOMS: atom_id res chain seq x y z
N MET A 1 -12.49 -13.04 -1.47
CA MET A 1 -11.97 -11.68 -1.75
C MET A 1 -11.33 -11.16 -0.49
N ILE A 2 -10.14 -10.59 -0.60
CA ILE A 2 -9.38 -10.00 0.53
C ILE A 2 -9.96 -8.63 0.84
N ARG A 3 -10.40 -8.39 2.06
CA ARG A 3 -10.89 -7.08 2.51
C ARG A 3 -9.75 -6.07 2.48
N ILE A 4 -9.93 -4.97 1.76
CA ILE A 4 -8.96 -3.89 1.67
C ILE A 4 -9.46 -2.70 2.50
N HIS A 5 -8.66 -2.31 3.48
CA HIS A 5 -8.80 -1.06 4.22
C HIS A 5 -7.68 -0.10 3.81
N LYS A 6 -7.85 1.19 4.10
CA LYS A 6 -6.92 2.24 3.71
C LYS A 6 -6.78 3.21 4.87
N THR A 7 -5.55 3.65 5.15
CA THR A 7 -5.30 4.78 6.03
C THR A 7 -5.66 6.09 5.34
N GLU A 8 -5.85 7.15 6.13
CA GLU A 8 -6.01 8.51 5.61
C GLU A 8 -4.78 8.97 4.82
N GLU A 9 -3.60 8.55 5.28
CA GLU A 9 -2.32 8.69 4.61
C GLU A 9 -2.32 8.20 3.16
N PHE A 10 -2.77 6.97 2.95
CA PHE A 10 -2.85 6.38 1.63
C PHE A 10 -3.85 7.14 0.76
N ASP A 11 -5.04 7.43 1.29
CA ASP A 11 -6.08 8.15 0.54
C ASP A 11 -5.64 9.57 0.16
N THR A 12 -4.95 10.26 1.05
CA THR A 12 -4.38 11.59 0.81
C THR A 12 -3.30 11.54 -0.27
N TRP A 13 -2.39 10.58 -0.20
CA TRP A 13 -1.37 10.38 -1.22
C TRP A 13 -2.00 10.10 -2.59
N LEU A 14 -2.94 9.16 -2.66
CA LEU A 14 -3.61 8.79 -3.90
C LEU A 14 -4.34 9.99 -4.51
N LYS A 15 -5.07 10.78 -3.71
CA LYS A 15 -5.76 12.00 -4.15
C LYS A 15 -4.79 13.02 -4.76
N LYS A 16 -3.58 13.18 -4.18
CA LYS A 16 -2.54 14.13 -4.63
C LYS A 16 -1.90 13.78 -5.97
N LEU A 17 -2.03 12.55 -6.48
CA LEU A 17 -1.50 12.20 -7.80
C LEU A 17 -2.25 12.96 -8.90
N LYS A 18 -1.54 13.76 -9.70
CA LYS A 18 -2.16 14.58 -10.76
C LYS A 18 -2.51 13.76 -12.00
N ASP A 19 -1.68 12.77 -12.32
CA ASP A 19 -1.86 11.91 -13.49
C ASP A 19 -2.97 10.88 -13.24
N LYS A 20 -4.03 10.96 -14.05
CA LYS A 20 -5.18 10.06 -13.98
C LYS A 20 -4.85 8.63 -14.43
N SER A 21 -3.95 8.48 -15.39
CA SER A 21 -3.51 7.17 -15.88
C SER A 21 -2.72 6.44 -14.80
N VAL A 22 -1.81 7.14 -14.11
CA VAL A 22 -1.10 6.59 -12.95
C VAL A 22 -2.07 6.13 -11.86
N LYS A 23 -3.05 6.97 -11.51
CA LYS A 23 -4.10 6.61 -10.53
C LYS A 23 -4.85 5.34 -10.95
N ALA A 24 -5.24 5.24 -12.22
CA ALA A 24 -5.95 4.07 -12.73
C ALA A 24 -5.11 2.80 -12.63
N ILE A 25 -3.83 2.84 -13.00
CA ILE A 25 -2.91 1.71 -12.89
C ILE A 25 -2.76 1.26 -11.42
N ILE A 26 -2.58 2.20 -10.49
CA ILE A 26 -2.47 1.87 -9.06
C ILE A 26 -3.76 1.20 -8.56
N LEU A 27 -4.93 1.75 -8.91
CA LEU A 27 -6.22 1.19 -8.54
C LEU A 27 -6.43 -0.21 -9.12
N GLU A 28 -6.04 -0.45 -10.36
CA GLU A 28 -6.10 -1.79 -10.99
C GLU A 28 -5.27 -2.80 -10.20
N HIS A 29 -4.04 -2.45 -9.82
CA HIS A 29 -3.21 -3.32 -8.99
C HIS A 29 -3.83 -3.57 -7.60
N ILE A 30 -4.50 -2.58 -7.01
CA ILE A 30 -5.23 -2.76 -5.74
C ILE A 30 -6.43 -3.71 -5.93
N THR A 31 -7.16 -3.58 -7.04
CA THR A 31 -8.24 -4.53 -7.39
C THR A 31 -7.70 -5.95 -7.55
N ARG A 32 -6.50 -6.11 -8.11
CA ARG A 32 -5.82 -7.41 -8.20
C ARG A 32 -5.45 -7.95 -6.81
N LEU A 33 -4.92 -7.10 -5.92
CA LEU A 33 -4.65 -7.47 -4.52
C LEU A 33 -5.92 -7.94 -3.79
N ASN A 34 -7.06 -7.28 -4.00
CA ASN A 34 -8.35 -7.70 -3.43
C ASN A 34 -8.77 -9.10 -3.88
N ARG A 35 -8.31 -9.54 -5.05
CA ARG A 35 -8.53 -10.90 -5.60
C ARG A 35 -7.45 -11.90 -5.19
N GLY A 36 -6.49 -11.51 -4.36
CA GLY A 36 -5.35 -12.35 -3.96
C GLY A 36 -4.21 -12.41 -4.98
N LEU A 37 -4.26 -11.59 -6.03
CA LEU A 37 -3.23 -11.54 -7.07
C LEU A 37 -2.19 -10.48 -6.67
N LEU A 38 -1.13 -10.92 -5.99
CA LEU A 38 -0.12 -10.01 -5.43
C LEU A 38 0.68 -9.25 -6.49
N GLY A 39 1.01 -9.88 -7.62
CA GLY A 39 1.89 -9.27 -8.62
C GLY A 39 3.34 -9.16 -8.10
N ASP A 40 4.01 -8.06 -8.44
CA ASP A 40 5.38 -7.80 -7.98
C ASP A 40 5.36 -7.17 -6.57
N VAL A 41 5.43 -8.02 -5.55
CA VAL A 41 5.43 -7.62 -4.13
C VAL A 41 6.70 -8.11 -3.44
N LYS A 42 7.30 -7.23 -2.63
CA LYS A 42 8.36 -7.58 -1.68
C LYS A 42 7.84 -7.50 -0.25
N PHE A 43 8.00 -8.54 0.54
CA PHE A 43 7.67 -8.52 1.97
C PHE A 43 8.92 -8.30 2.82
N PHE A 44 8.84 -7.44 3.83
CA PHE A 44 9.90 -7.17 4.79
C PHE A 44 9.34 -6.44 6.02
N ASN A 45 9.95 -6.63 7.19
CA ASN A 45 9.57 -5.96 8.45
C ASN A 45 8.06 -6.03 8.76
N GLY A 46 7.42 -7.11 8.33
CA GLY A 46 5.99 -7.32 8.49
C GLY A 46 5.08 -6.38 7.69
N ILE A 47 5.58 -5.73 6.64
CA ILE A 47 4.83 -5.02 5.61
C ILE A 47 5.13 -5.61 4.22
N GLY A 48 4.26 -5.34 3.26
CA GLY A 48 4.45 -5.61 1.84
C GLY A 48 4.63 -4.31 1.07
N GLU A 49 5.52 -4.34 0.08
CA GLU A 49 5.75 -3.29 -0.90
C GLU A 49 5.32 -3.81 -2.27
N LEU A 50 4.20 -3.31 -2.79
CA LEU A 50 3.78 -3.52 -4.16
C LEU A 50 4.56 -2.57 -5.08
N ARG A 51 5.31 -3.14 -6.03
CA ARG A 51 6.17 -2.41 -6.96
C ARG A 51 5.49 -2.26 -8.31
N ILE A 52 5.23 -1.01 -8.69
CA ILE A 52 4.58 -0.66 -9.96
C ILE A 52 5.61 0.04 -10.84
N HIS A 53 6.08 -0.65 -11.88
CA HIS A 53 7.08 -0.14 -12.81
C HIS A 53 6.43 0.71 -13.91
N TYR A 54 5.87 1.85 -13.52
CA TYR A 54 5.32 2.86 -14.43
C TYR A 54 5.81 4.24 -14.03
N GLY A 55 6.20 5.07 -15.01
CA GLY A 55 6.74 6.41 -14.77
C GLY A 55 7.96 6.39 -13.85
N THR A 56 7.88 7.10 -12.73
CA THR A 56 8.96 7.22 -11.72
C THR A 56 9.18 5.95 -10.89
N GLY A 57 8.35 4.92 -11.10
CA GLY A 57 8.36 3.70 -10.30
C GLY A 57 7.62 3.89 -8.99
N TYR A 58 6.31 3.64 -8.99
CA TYR A 58 5.45 3.81 -7.82
C TYR A 58 5.56 2.62 -6.86
N ARG A 59 5.34 2.89 -5.57
CA ARG A 59 5.31 1.91 -4.49
C ARG A 59 4.06 2.10 -3.65
N VAL A 60 3.37 1.01 -3.36
CA VAL A 60 2.28 0.99 -2.38
C VAL A 60 2.69 0.07 -1.26
N TYR A 61 2.68 0.60 -0.04
CA TYR A 61 3.02 -0.15 1.16
C TYR A 61 1.76 -0.58 1.86
N PHE A 62 1.73 -1.83 2.31
CA PHE A 62 0.55 -2.39 2.94
C PHE A 62 0.93 -3.35 4.06
N PHE A 63 0.05 -3.48 5.03
CA PHE A 63 0.08 -4.56 6.00
C PHE A 63 -0.90 -5.65 5.53
N LYS A 64 -0.49 -6.91 5.58
CA LYS A 64 -1.34 -8.05 5.26
C LYS A 64 -1.45 -8.93 6.49
N SER A 65 -2.68 -9.26 6.85
CA SER A 65 -2.97 -10.17 7.95
C SER A 65 -3.78 -11.36 7.44
N GLY A 66 -3.30 -12.56 7.78
CA GLY A 66 -3.88 -13.80 7.28
C GLY A 66 -4.00 -13.81 5.76
N SER A 67 -5.03 -14.49 5.24
CA SER A 67 -5.39 -14.53 3.83
C SER A 67 -6.48 -13.54 3.44
N GLU A 68 -7.13 -12.88 4.41
CA GLU A 68 -8.40 -12.19 4.19
C GLU A 68 -8.35 -10.67 4.40
N PHE A 69 -7.26 -10.13 4.92
CA PHE A 69 -7.16 -8.71 5.25
C PHE A 69 -5.89 -8.05 4.71
N ILE A 70 -6.05 -6.88 4.09
CA ILE A 70 -4.98 -5.97 3.70
C ILE A 70 -5.34 -4.54 4.15
N LEU A 71 -4.39 -3.85 4.79
CA LEU A 71 -4.43 -2.42 5.07
C LEU A 71 -3.42 -1.70 4.18
N LEU A 72 -3.88 -0.83 3.28
CA LEU A 72 -2.99 0.07 2.52
C LEU A 72 -2.54 1.20 3.45
N LEU A 73 -1.22 1.28 3.68
CA LEU A 73 -0.60 2.16 4.67
C LEU A 73 -0.23 3.51 4.06
N CYS A 74 0.51 3.49 2.98
CA CYS A 74 0.91 4.70 2.26
C CYS A 74 1.37 4.34 0.84
N GLY A 75 1.67 5.35 0.05
CA GLY A 75 2.32 5.16 -1.23
C GLY A 75 3.32 6.26 -1.51
N GLY A 76 4.14 6.02 -2.51
CA GLY A 76 5.18 6.94 -2.94
C GLY A 76 5.79 6.49 -4.26
N ASN A 77 7.01 6.91 -4.51
CA ASN A 77 7.77 6.45 -5.67
C ASN A 77 9.19 6.06 -5.24
N LYS A 78 9.98 5.60 -6.21
CA LYS A 78 11.33 5.10 -5.95
C LYS A 78 12.25 6.13 -5.27
N SER A 79 12.06 7.44 -5.49
CA SER A 79 12.94 8.45 -4.87
C SER A 79 12.60 8.74 -3.41
N THR A 80 11.39 8.40 -2.95
CA THR A 80 10.95 8.59 -1.56
C THR A 80 10.92 7.30 -0.75
N GLN A 81 11.37 6.18 -1.35
CA GLN A 81 11.20 4.82 -0.83
C GLN A 81 11.54 4.67 0.66
N GLN A 82 12.73 5.14 1.09
CA GLN A 82 13.16 5.01 2.48
C GLN A 82 12.21 5.72 3.46
N LYS A 83 11.80 6.95 3.14
CA LYS A 83 10.86 7.72 3.95
C LYS A 83 9.48 7.07 3.99
N ASP A 84 9.04 6.51 2.88
CA ASP A 84 7.75 5.84 2.80
C ASP A 84 7.74 4.53 3.60
N ILE A 85 8.85 3.78 3.61
CA ILE A 85 9.02 2.58 4.44
C ILE A 85 8.92 2.93 5.92
N GLU A 86 9.66 3.93 6.39
CA GLU A 86 9.62 4.38 7.78
C GLU A 86 8.20 4.80 8.18
N LYS A 87 7.53 5.54 7.29
CA LYS A 87 6.14 5.95 7.48
C LYS A 87 5.18 4.75 7.54
N ALA A 88 5.34 3.78 6.64
CA ALA A 88 4.50 2.58 6.62
C ALA A 88 4.64 1.76 7.92
N LEU A 89 5.87 1.58 8.42
CA LEU A 89 6.12 0.86 9.67
C LEU A 89 5.49 1.58 10.87
N LYS A 90 5.57 2.91 10.91
CA LYS A 90 4.91 3.72 11.94
C LYS A 90 3.39 3.56 11.90
N LEU A 91 2.77 3.72 10.74
CA LEU A 91 1.32 3.58 10.57
C LEU A 91 0.82 2.18 10.92
N LYS A 92 1.59 1.14 10.56
CA LYS A 92 1.25 -0.23 10.95
C LYS A 92 1.23 -0.34 12.48
N LYS A 93 2.25 0.19 13.16
CA LYS A 93 2.34 0.15 14.62
C LYS A 93 1.17 0.88 15.26
N GLU A 94 0.86 2.10 14.81
CA GLU A 94 -0.29 2.88 15.31
C GLU A 94 -1.60 2.10 15.13
N TYR A 95 -1.82 1.52 13.95
CA TYR A 95 -3.01 0.71 13.69
C TYR A 95 -3.14 -0.48 14.64
N THR A 96 -2.04 -1.17 14.97
CA THR A 96 -2.06 -2.30 15.90
C THR A 96 -2.21 -1.87 17.35
N ASP A 97 -1.60 -0.75 17.75
CA ASP A 97 -1.64 -0.23 19.12
C ASP A 97 -3.05 0.27 19.49
N GLU A 98 -3.83 0.73 18.50
CA GLU A 98 -5.24 1.10 18.64
C GLU A 98 -6.19 -0.10 18.85
N GLY A 99 -5.66 -1.34 18.82
CA GLY A 99 -6.47 -2.56 18.97
C GLY A 99 -7.38 -2.84 17.77
N ASN A 100 -7.10 -2.25 16.61
CA ASN A 100 -7.86 -2.50 15.40
C ASN A 100 -7.77 -3.98 14.99
N PRO A 101 -8.83 -4.55 14.40
CA PRO A 101 -8.85 -5.95 13.98
C PRO A 101 -7.78 -6.24 12.93
N ILE A 102 -7.06 -7.33 13.16
CA ILE A 102 -5.98 -7.89 12.33
C ILE A 102 -6.52 -9.11 11.59
#